data_AF-A0A4Q5YS51-F1
#
_entry.id   AF-A0A4Q5YS51-F1
#
_cell.length_a   1.000
_cell.length_b   1.000
_cell.length_c   1.000
_cell.angle_alpha   90.00
_cell.angle_beta   90.00
_cell.angle_gamma   90.00
#
_symmetry.space_group_name_H-M   'P 1'
#
loop_
_entity.id
_entity.type
_entity.pdbx_description
1 polymer ?
#
loop_
_entity_poly.entity_id
_entity_poly.type
_entity_poly.pdbx_seq_one_letter_code
_entity_poly.pdbx_strand_id
1 'polypeptide(L)'
;MYYNETTVIYYKGEFVKAAEAKGNLYDQTLHYGYGVFEGIRAYETQNGVRIFKAKEHFDRMQFSCEAIGIPYSWTSEELTAMSYEVLERNNFKNAYLRPLVTCTPNMSLTKGKESQLLIAAWEWGAYLGEKLLRLKTSSYRRINPASFVVAAKVSGHYVNSIMATQEAKDLGFDEALLLDVDGFVAEGPGANIFIQKDGVLHTPQLGSILPGITRATVLEICDRFGIEVLEHGSYFFV
;
A
#
# COMPACT_ATOMS: atom_id res chain seq x y z
N MET A 1 -5.68 10.59 15.09
CA MET A 1 -6.60 11.32 14.18
C MET A 1 -5.79 11.68 12.94
N TYR A 2 -6.31 11.48 11.72
CA TYR A 2 -5.51 11.60 10.49
C TYR A 2 -5.37 13.05 9.97
N TYR A 3 -6.23 13.97 10.40
CA TYR A 3 -6.19 15.38 10.03
C TYR A 3 -6.87 16.23 11.10
N ASN A 4 -6.71 17.55 11.03
CA ASN A 4 -7.41 18.56 11.82
C ASN A 4 -7.87 19.74 10.92
N GLU A 5 -8.48 20.77 11.51
CA GLU A 5 -9.02 21.96 10.81
C GLU A 5 -7.99 22.74 9.97
N THR A 6 -6.69 22.57 10.24
CA THR A 6 -5.59 23.25 9.55
C THR A 6 -4.82 22.34 8.60
N THR A 7 -5.06 21.03 8.62
CA THR A 7 -4.36 20.08 7.76
C THR A 7 -4.62 20.38 6.29
N VAL A 8 -3.57 20.53 5.50
CA VAL A 8 -3.66 20.77 4.05
C VAL A 8 -3.41 19.46 3.29
N ILE A 9 -4.19 19.21 2.26
CA ILE A 9 -4.02 18.07 1.35
C ILE A 9 -4.02 18.56 -0.09
N TYR A 10 -3.47 17.77 -1.00
CA TYR A 10 -3.69 17.98 -2.42
C TYR A 10 -4.93 17.19 -2.84
N TYR A 11 -5.92 17.84 -3.45
CA TYR A 11 -7.15 17.20 -3.90
C TYR A 11 -7.67 17.84 -5.18
N LYS A 12 -7.93 17.03 -6.22
CA LYS A 12 -8.54 17.46 -7.50
C LYS A 12 -7.83 18.65 -8.19
N GLY A 13 -6.51 18.76 -8.08
CA GLY A 13 -5.76 19.85 -8.73
C GLY A 13 -5.25 20.92 -7.77
N GLU A 14 -5.76 20.97 -6.55
CA GLU A 14 -5.55 22.12 -5.65
C GLU A 14 -5.09 21.69 -4.25
N PHE A 15 -4.37 22.58 -3.57
CA PHE A 15 -4.07 22.43 -2.15
C PHE A 15 -5.18 23.06 -1.32
N VAL A 16 -5.91 22.22 -0.58
CA VAL A 16 -7.09 22.62 0.19
C VAL A 16 -6.97 22.14 1.63
N LYS A 17 -7.72 22.76 2.54
CA LYS A 17 -7.85 22.20 3.89
C LYS A 17 -8.61 20.88 3.82
N ALA A 18 -8.16 19.87 4.56
CA ALA A 18 -8.77 18.55 4.55
C ALA A 18 -10.24 18.59 4.99
N ALA A 19 -10.59 19.48 5.94
CA ALA A 19 -11.96 19.69 6.40
C ALA A 19 -12.89 20.30 5.34
N GLU A 20 -12.34 20.98 4.32
CA GLU A 20 -13.09 21.62 3.24
C GLU A 20 -13.20 20.73 1.99
N ALA A 21 -12.40 19.66 1.91
CA ALA A 21 -12.39 18.73 0.79
C ALA A 21 -13.65 17.85 0.77
N LYS A 22 -14.42 17.92 -0.32
CA LYS A 22 -15.66 17.15 -0.51
C LYS A 22 -15.54 16.15 -1.65
N GLY A 23 -15.71 14.87 -1.32
CA GLY A 23 -15.91 13.78 -2.28
C GLY A 23 -17.32 13.78 -2.86
N ASN A 24 -17.52 13.01 -3.94
CA ASN A 24 -18.86 12.78 -4.47
C ASN A 24 -19.35 11.40 -4.00
N LEU A 25 -20.53 11.37 -3.36
CA LEU A 25 -21.11 10.14 -2.82
C LEU A 25 -21.50 9.12 -3.92
N TYR A 26 -21.42 9.51 -5.18
CA TYR A 26 -21.63 8.64 -6.34
C TYR A 26 -20.33 8.27 -7.05
N ASP A 27 -19.15 8.61 -6.51
CA ASP A 27 -17.87 8.22 -7.12
C ASP A 27 -17.78 6.69 -7.27
N GLN A 28 -17.37 6.21 -8.44
CA GLN A 28 -17.27 4.79 -8.75
C GLN A 28 -16.39 4.04 -7.75
N THR A 29 -15.32 4.68 -7.28
CA THR A 29 -14.42 4.13 -6.26
C THR A 29 -15.14 3.82 -4.96
N LEU A 30 -16.09 4.66 -4.53
CA LEU A 30 -16.81 4.47 -3.28
C LEU A 30 -17.72 3.24 -3.32
N HIS A 31 -18.35 2.98 -4.46
CA HIS A 31 -19.32 1.90 -4.62
C HIS A 31 -18.69 0.55 -5.01
N TYR A 32 -17.59 0.58 -5.77
CA TYR A 32 -17.00 -0.65 -6.32
C TYR A 32 -15.53 -0.88 -5.92
N GLY A 33 -14.95 -0.03 -5.07
CA GLY A 33 -13.54 -0.15 -4.67
C GLY A 33 -12.55 0.09 -5.83
N TYR A 34 -13.03 0.64 -6.95
CA TYR A 34 -12.28 0.86 -8.18
C TYR A 34 -11.43 2.13 -8.06
N GLY A 35 -10.27 1.99 -7.43
CA GLY A 35 -9.30 3.06 -7.18
C GLY A 35 -7.97 2.48 -6.75
N VAL A 36 -6.89 3.25 -6.90
CA VAL A 36 -5.51 2.81 -6.67
C VAL A 36 -4.84 3.73 -5.67
N PHE A 37 -4.03 3.20 -4.77
CA PHE A 37 -3.35 4.04 -3.78
C PHE A 37 -1.93 3.60 -3.52
N GLU A 38 -1.17 4.49 -2.89
CA GLU A 38 0.15 4.21 -2.37
C GLU A 38 0.26 4.48 -0.87
N GLY A 39 1.28 3.86 -0.27
CA GLY A 39 1.63 4.09 1.12
C GLY A 39 3.11 4.41 1.20
N ILE A 40 3.43 5.69 1.42
CA ILE A 40 4.80 6.19 1.29
C ILE A 40 5.23 6.80 2.62
N ARG A 41 6.49 6.59 3.00
CA ARG A 41 7.06 7.18 4.22
C ARG A 41 7.99 8.34 3.87
N ALA A 42 7.84 9.43 4.60
CA ALA A 42 8.80 10.53 4.67
C ALA A 42 9.51 10.49 6.02
N TYR A 43 10.81 10.69 6.00
CA TYR A 43 11.67 10.66 7.18
C TYR A 43 12.46 11.96 7.32
N GLU A 44 12.60 12.44 8.55
CA GLU A 44 13.58 13.46 8.88
C GLU A 44 14.97 12.83 8.82
N THR A 45 15.83 13.36 7.97
CA THR A 45 17.21 12.90 7.83
C THR A 45 18.17 14.05 8.14
N GLN A 46 19.46 13.75 8.25
CA GLN A 46 20.52 14.77 8.35
C GLN A 46 20.52 15.78 7.19
N ASN A 47 19.92 15.44 6.04
CA ASN A 47 19.82 16.29 4.86
C ASN A 47 18.43 16.93 4.71
N GLY A 48 17.62 16.92 5.77
CA GLY A 48 16.23 17.35 5.78
C GLY A 48 15.25 16.21 5.48
N VAL A 49 13.97 16.56 5.28
CA VAL A 49 12.91 15.59 5.03
C VAL A 49 13.12 14.88 3.69
N ARG A 50 13.02 13.56 3.66
CA ARG A 50 13.15 12.74 2.44
C ARG A 50 12.04 11.72 2.34
N ILE A 51 11.38 11.69 1.18
CA ILE A 51 10.43 10.63 0.82
C ILE A 51 11.24 9.41 0.37
N PHE A 52 11.04 8.28 1.03
CA PHE A 52 11.76 7.04 0.71
C PHE A 52 11.22 6.41 -0.58
N LYS A 53 12.10 6.17 -1.56
CA LYS A 53 11.78 5.51 -2.84
C LYS A 53 10.54 6.09 -3.55
N ALA A 54 10.45 7.43 -3.59
CA ALA A 54 9.30 8.15 -4.15
C ALA A 54 8.98 7.72 -5.58
N LYS A 55 10.02 7.63 -6.43
CA LYS A 55 9.87 7.22 -7.83
C LYS A 55 9.25 5.84 -7.94
N GLU A 56 9.78 4.87 -7.19
CA GLU A 56 9.31 3.48 -7.22
C GLU A 56 7.86 3.34 -6.74
N HIS A 57 7.46 4.13 -5.74
CA HIS A 57 6.07 4.20 -5.30
C HIS A 57 5.15 4.74 -6.40
N PHE A 58 5.52 5.85 -7.05
CA PHE A 58 4.68 6.46 -8.09
C PHE A 58 4.68 5.67 -9.40
N ASP A 59 5.79 5.05 -9.78
CA ASP A 59 5.85 4.11 -10.90
C ASP A 59 4.91 2.92 -10.65
N ARG A 60 4.85 2.38 -9.41
CA ARG A 60 3.90 1.31 -9.06
C ARG A 60 2.45 1.79 -9.06
N MET A 61 2.21 3.04 -8.67
CA MET A 61 0.89 3.66 -8.73
C MET A 61 0.39 3.79 -10.17
N GLN A 62 1.26 4.25 -11.08
CA GLN A 62 1.01 4.30 -12.51
C GLN A 62 0.70 2.90 -13.05
N PHE A 63 1.58 1.93 -12.81
CA PHE A 63 1.37 0.53 -13.20
C PHE A 63 0.03 -0.01 -12.69
N SER A 64 -0.31 0.27 -11.43
CA SER A 64 -1.57 -0.19 -10.83
C SER A 64 -2.78 0.44 -11.52
N CYS A 65 -2.73 1.71 -11.91
CA CYS A 65 -3.81 2.34 -12.67
C CYS A 65 -3.96 1.73 -14.07
N GLU A 66 -2.85 1.55 -14.79
CA GLU A 66 -2.81 0.94 -16.12
C GLU A 66 -3.35 -0.49 -16.09
N ALA A 67 -2.93 -1.29 -15.11
CA ALA A 67 -3.30 -2.69 -14.94
C ALA A 67 -4.81 -2.92 -14.80
N ILE A 68 -5.54 -1.96 -14.24
CA ILE A 68 -7.01 -2.05 -14.08
C ILE A 68 -7.78 -1.06 -14.95
N GLY A 69 -7.11 -0.31 -15.83
CA GLY A 69 -7.75 0.58 -16.80
C GLY A 69 -8.26 1.92 -16.24
N ILE A 70 -7.67 2.42 -15.16
CA ILE A 70 -7.96 3.75 -14.63
C ILE A 70 -7.17 4.80 -15.41
N PRO A 71 -7.81 5.89 -15.93
CA PRO A 71 -7.11 6.99 -16.55
C PRO A 71 -6.05 7.60 -15.61
N TYR A 72 -4.85 7.83 -16.11
CA TYR A 72 -3.72 8.33 -15.33
C TYR A 72 -2.84 9.21 -16.21
N SER A 73 -2.49 10.41 -15.72
CA SER A 73 -1.77 11.42 -16.52
C SER A 73 -0.65 12.12 -15.76
N TRP A 74 -0.32 11.68 -14.55
CA TRP A 74 0.68 12.31 -13.70
C TRP A 74 2.04 11.62 -13.84
N THR A 75 3.13 12.37 -13.80
CA THR A 75 4.48 11.77 -13.74
C THR A 75 4.92 11.52 -12.30
N SER A 76 5.87 10.61 -12.12
CA SER A 76 6.49 10.35 -10.82
C SER A 76 7.14 11.60 -10.23
N GLU A 77 7.69 12.49 -11.07
CA GLU A 77 8.28 13.77 -10.67
C GLU A 77 7.21 14.75 -10.17
N GLU A 78 6.09 14.88 -10.89
CA GLU A 78 4.96 15.74 -10.49
C GLU A 78 4.38 15.30 -9.14
N LEU A 79 4.11 14.00 -8.99
CA LEU A 79 3.58 13.44 -7.74
C LEU A 79 4.56 13.57 -6.58
N THR A 80 5.85 13.45 -6.85
CA THR A 80 6.90 13.68 -5.84
C THR A 80 6.91 15.13 -5.39
N ALA A 81 6.87 16.09 -6.31
CA ALA A 81 6.83 17.51 -6.00
C ALA A 81 5.58 17.87 -5.19
N MET A 82 4.40 17.41 -5.63
CA MET A 82 3.14 17.62 -4.90
C MET A 82 3.19 17.01 -3.49
N SER A 83 3.82 15.85 -3.33
CA SER A 83 3.96 15.20 -2.01
C SER A 83 4.87 15.99 -1.07
N TYR A 84 5.97 16.56 -1.57
CA TYR A 84 6.81 17.45 -0.76
C TYR A 84 6.06 18.73 -0.36
N GLU A 85 5.29 19.32 -1.26
CA GLU A 85 4.47 20.50 -0.96
C GLU A 85 3.41 20.19 0.12
N VAL A 86 2.77 19.00 0.07
CA VAL A 86 1.88 18.54 1.16
C VAL A 86 2.63 18.45 2.48
N LEU A 87 3.84 17.89 2.51
CA LEU A 87 4.63 17.81 3.75
C LEU A 87 5.00 19.20 4.28
N GLU A 88 5.45 20.10 3.42
CA GLU A 88 5.87 21.46 3.77
C GLU A 88 4.73 22.29 4.35
N ARG A 89 3.56 22.30 3.69
CA ARG A 89 2.37 23.06 4.15
C ARG A 89 1.85 22.61 5.51
N ASN A 90 2.12 21.37 5.91
CA ASN A 90 1.74 20.83 7.21
C ASN A 90 2.90 20.79 8.22
N ASN A 91 4.10 21.26 7.84
CA ASN A 91 5.32 21.17 8.65
C ASN A 91 5.62 19.72 9.11
N PHE A 92 5.34 18.74 8.26
CA PHE A 92 5.56 17.33 8.56
C PHE A 92 6.99 16.90 8.26
N LYS A 93 7.64 16.30 9.27
CA LYS A 93 9.03 15.85 9.18
C LYS A 93 9.17 14.34 9.06
N ASN A 94 8.43 13.63 9.92
CA ASN A 94 8.28 12.17 9.88
C ASN A 94 6.81 11.87 9.64
N ALA A 95 6.46 11.41 8.44
CA ALA A 95 5.07 11.28 8.06
C ALA A 95 4.83 10.09 7.15
N TYR A 96 3.56 9.75 7.04
CA TYR A 96 3.07 8.82 6.05
C TYR A 96 2.19 9.58 5.06
N LEU A 97 2.51 9.42 3.78
CA LEU A 97 1.77 9.94 2.64
C LEU A 97 0.84 8.84 2.11
N ARG A 98 -0.39 9.26 1.75
CA ARG A 98 -1.41 8.45 1.11
C ARG A 98 -1.86 9.10 -0.20
N PRO A 99 -1.10 8.91 -1.29
CA PRO A 99 -1.61 9.15 -2.64
C PRO A 99 -2.75 8.17 -2.94
N LEU A 100 -3.83 8.65 -3.52
CA LEU A 100 -5.00 7.87 -3.91
C LEU A 100 -5.55 8.45 -5.22
N VAL A 101 -5.66 7.60 -6.23
CA VAL A 101 -6.40 7.87 -7.47
C VAL A 101 -7.78 7.21 -7.36
N THR A 102 -8.80 8.04 -7.54
CA THR A 102 -10.21 7.66 -7.49
C THR A 102 -10.87 7.90 -8.85
N CYS A 103 -11.93 7.17 -9.17
CA CYS A 103 -12.76 7.34 -10.35
C CYS A 103 -14.05 8.07 -9.99
N THR A 104 -14.43 8.99 -10.88
CA THR A 104 -15.65 9.81 -10.78
C THR A 104 -16.92 8.96 -10.96
N PRO A 105 -18.13 9.54 -10.84
CA PRO A 105 -19.35 8.74 -10.88
C PRO A 105 -19.52 7.91 -12.15
N ASN A 106 -19.63 6.60 -11.95
CA ASN A 106 -19.97 5.64 -12.98
C ASN A 106 -20.60 4.41 -12.32
N MET A 107 -21.94 4.33 -12.32
CA MET A 107 -22.69 3.20 -11.75
C MET A 107 -22.80 2.00 -12.70
N SER A 108 -22.09 2.03 -13.82
CA SER A 108 -21.93 0.86 -14.68
C SER A 108 -20.64 0.13 -14.31
N LEU A 109 -20.62 -1.18 -14.52
CA LEU A 109 -19.42 -2.02 -14.34
C LEU A 109 -18.47 -1.88 -15.53
N THR A 110 -18.15 -0.63 -15.90
CA THR A 110 -17.24 -0.28 -17.00
C THR A 110 -16.08 0.55 -16.49
N LYS A 111 -15.01 0.64 -17.28
CA LYS A 111 -13.83 1.43 -16.93
C LYS A 111 -14.19 2.88 -16.60
N GLY A 112 -13.44 3.45 -15.67
CA GLY A 112 -13.52 4.87 -15.33
C GLY A 112 -13.18 5.72 -16.55
N LYS A 113 -13.90 6.83 -16.74
CA LYS A 113 -13.63 7.77 -17.84
C LYS A 113 -12.69 8.89 -17.41
N GLU A 114 -12.75 9.25 -16.14
CA GLU A 114 -11.95 10.29 -15.52
C GLU A 114 -11.48 9.79 -14.15
N SER A 115 -10.36 10.33 -13.69
CA SER A 115 -9.82 10.03 -12.37
C SER A 115 -9.42 11.30 -11.64
N GLN A 116 -9.34 11.21 -10.31
CA GLN A 116 -9.01 12.31 -9.41
C GLN A 116 -7.92 11.87 -8.46
N LEU A 117 -6.97 12.76 -8.23
CA LEU A 117 -5.86 12.56 -7.30
C LEU A 117 -6.15 13.20 -5.94
N LEU A 118 -5.88 12.43 -4.90
CA LEU A 118 -5.74 12.85 -3.51
C LEU A 118 -4.30 12.55 -3.07
N ILE A 119 -3.62 13.50 -2.43
CA ILE A 119 -2.41 13.23 -1.64
C ILE A 119 -2.65 13.81 -0.25
N ALA A 120 -2.81 12.91 0.71
CA ALA A 120 -2.90 13.25 2.13
C ALA A 120 -1.64 12.82 2.87
N ALA A 121 -1.36 13.46 4.02
CA ALA A 121 -0.26 13.07 4.90
C ALA A 121 -0.67 13.18 6.37
N TRP A 122 -0.05 12.38 7.22
CA TRP A 122 -0.16 12.50 8.68
C TRP A 122 1.08 11.94 9.38
N GLU A 123 1.31 12.36 10.62
CA GLU A 123 2.30 11.72 11.48
C GLU A 123 1.82 10.32 11.86
N TRP A 124 2.64 9.31 11.57
CA TRP A 124 2.29 7.92 11.88
C TRP A 124 3.49 7.26 12.56
N GLY A 125 3.30 6.73 13.78
CA GLY A 125 4.30 5.90 14.44
C GLY A 125 4.48 4.53 13.77
N ALA A 126 5.15 3.61 14.46
CA ALA A 126 5.25 2.22 14.02
C ALA A 126 3.85 1.57 13.93
N TYR A 127 3.49 1.02 12.76
CA TYR A 127 2.14 0.52 12.48
C TYR A 127 1.70 -0.60 13.44
N LEU A 128 2.61 -1.51 13.77
CA LEU A 128 2.38 -2.65 14.68
C LEU A 128 3.15 -2.49 16.01
N GLY A 129 3.69 -1.29 16.27
CA GLY A 129 4.58 -1.04 17.41
C GLY A 129 5.94 -1.72 17.27
N GLU A 130 6.65 -1.84 18.40
CA GLU A 130 8.01 -2.42 18.48
C GLU A 130 8.01 -3.83 19.09
N LYS A 131 6.85 -4.33 19.51
CA LYS A 131 6.72 -5.65 20.12
C LYS A 131 6.75 -6.76 19.07
N LEU A 132 7.18 -7.96 19.49
CA LEU A 132 6.93 -9.17 18.71
C LEU A 132 5.42 -9.38 18.55
N LEU A 133 5.02 -9.81 17.36
CA LEU A 133 3.62 -9.99 17.00
C LEU A 133 3.25 -11.48 17.01
N ARG A 134 2.06 -11.78 17.52
CA ARG A 134 1.45 -13.10 17.41
C ARG A 134 0.57 -13.13 16.17
N LEU A 135 0.93 -13.99 15.22
CA LEU A 135 0.19 -14.14 13.97
C LEU A 135 -0.80 -15.29 14.02
N LYS A 136 -1.96 -15.12 13.38
CA LYS A 136 -2.92 -16.20 13.09
C LYS A 136 -2.96 -16.47 11.59
N THR A 137 -2.71 -17.70 11.17
CA THR A 137 -3.00 -18.12 9.80
C THR A 137 -4.48 -17.98 9.52
N SER A 138 -4.85 -17.10 8.60
CA SER A 138 -6.23 -16.73 8.28
C SER A 138 -6.98 -17.88 7.59
N SER A 139 -8.28 -18.00 7.84
CA SER A 139 -9.15 -18.89 7.04
C SER A 139 -9.42 -18.34 5.64
N TYR A 140 -9.38 -17.02 5.47
CA TYR A 140 -9.42 -16.36 4.18
C TYR A 140 -8.11 -16.54 3.43
N ARG A 141 -8.21 -16.97 2.17
CA ARG A 141 -7.08 -17.04 1.25
C ARG A 141 -6.75 -15.66 0.69
N ARG A 142 -5.49 -15.49 0.29
CA ARG A 142 -5.05 -14.34 -0.49
C ARG A 142 -5.77 -14.34 -1.84
N ILE A 143 -5.91 -13.15 -2.43
CA ILE A 143 -6.58 -12.97 -3.71
C ILE A 143 -5.93 -13.85 -4.76
N ASN A 144 -6.75 -14.63 -5.48
CA ASN A 144 -6.28 -15.49 -6.55
C ASN A 144 -5.75 -14.63 -7.72
N PRO A 145 -4.51 -14.84 -8.20
CA PRO A 145 -3.97 -14.12 -9.36
C PRO A 145 -4.74 -14.38 -10.67
N ALA A 146 -5.54 -15.45 -10.75
CA ALA A 146 -6.47 -15.68 -11.85
C ALA A 146 -7.73 -14.78 -11.79
N SER A 147 -8.01 -14.14 -10.65
CA SER A 147 -9.17 -13.27 -10.45
C SER A 147 -8.84 -11.79 -10.52
N PHE A 148 -7.66 -11.39 -10.07
CA PHE A 148 -7.22 -10.00 -10.05
C PHE A 148 -5.73 -9.87 -10.38
N VAL A 149 -5.32 -8.70 -10.86
CA VAL A 149 -3.90 -8.35 -10.98
C VAL A 149 -3.33 -8.06 -9.59
N VAL A 150 -2.84 -9.10 -8.90
CA VAL A 150 -2.34 -9.02 -7.51
C VAL A 150 -1.18 -8.03 -7.35
N ALA A 151 -0.39 -7.84 -8.41
CA ALA A 151 0.70 -6.86 -8.43
C ALA A 151 0.21 -5.39 -8.34
N ALA A 152 -1.07 -5.13 -8.65
CA ALA A 152 -1.67 -3.80 -8.56
C ALA A 152 -2.21 -3.51 -7.15
N LYS A 153 -1.92 -2.30 -6.65
CA LYS A 153 -2.31 -1.86 -5.31
C LYS A 153 -3.69 -1.17 -5.33
N VAL A 154 -4.72 -1.99 -5.50
CA VAL A 154 -6.12 -1.55 -5.69
C VAL A 154 -6.87 -1.49 -4.36
N SER A 155 -7.71 -0.48 -4.18
CA SER A 155 -8.51 -0.25 -2.97
C SER A 155 -9.44 -1.43 -2.67
N GLY A 156 -10.14 -1.95 -3.68
CA GLY A 156 -11.03 -3.12 -3.53
C GLY A 156 -10.33 -4.39 -3.03
N HIS A 157 -9.02 -4.55 -3.28
CA HIS A 157 -8.26 -5.70 -2.76
C HIS A 157 -8.20 -5.73 -1.23
N TYR A 158 -8.34 -4.56 -0.58
CA TYR A 158 -8.20 -4.44 0.88
C TYR A 158 -9.41 -4.94 1.66
N VAL A 159 -10.53 -5.27 1.01
CA VAL A 159 -11.63 -6.00 1.67
C VAL A 159 -11.12 -7.34 2.20
N ASN A 160 -10.34 -8.08 1.39
CA ASN A 160 -9.69 -9.33 1.80
C ASN A 160 -8.76 -9.12 3.01
N SER A 161 -7.91 -8.08 2.96
CA SER A 161 -7.00 -7.73 4.05
C SER A 161 -7.74 -7.41 5.35
N ILE A 162 -8.83 -6.63 5.28
CA ILE A 162 -9.64 -6.26 6.45
C ILE A 162 -10.28 -7.51 7.07
N MET A 163 -10.87 -8.40 6.26
CA MET A 163 -11.50 -9.63 6.76
C MET A 163 -10.51 -10.54 7.48
N ALA A 164 -9.31 -10.74 6.90
CA ALA A 164 -8.25 -11.53 7.54
C ALA A 164 -7.75 -10.89 8.84
N THR A 165 -7.50 -9.56 8.82
CA THR A 165 -7.07 -8.80 10.01
C THR A 165 -8.08 -8.93 11.14
N GLN A 166 -9.37 -8.79 10.82
CA GLN A 166 -10.44 -8.84 11.82
C GLN A 166 -10.56 -10.23 12.43
N GLU A 167 -10.50 -11.29 11.63
CA GLU A 167 -10.52 -12.67 12.12
C GLU A 167 -9.39 -12.92 13.15
N ALA A 168 -8.17 -12.48 12.85
CA ALA A 168 -7.04 -12.65 13.76
C ALA A 168 -7.26 -11.87 15.08
N LYS A 169 -7.71 -10.62 14.98
CA LYS A 169 -7.94 -9.75 16.14
C LYS A 169 -9.06 -10.23 17.04
N ASP A 170 -10.16 -10.74 16.48
CA ASP A 170 -11.28 -11.29 17.24
C ASP A 170 -10.86 -12.52 18.06
N LEU A 171 -9.83 -13.25 17.62
CA LEU A 171 -9.22 -14.36 18.33
C LEU A 171 -8.05 -13.95 19.26
N GLY A 172 -7.81 -12.65 19.41
CA GLY A 172 -6.78 -12.08 20.28
C GLY A 172 -5.36 -12.09 19.69
N PHE A 173 -5.17 -12.38 18.40
CA PHE A 173 -3.87 -12.27 17.74
C PHE A 173 -3.61 -10.81 17.31
N ASP A 174 -2.35 -10.49 17.03
CA ASP A 174 -1.96 -9.13 16.65
C ASP A 174 -2.22 -8.84 15.17
N GLU A 175 -2.01 -9.84 14.31
CA GLU A 175 -2.22 -9.73 12.85
C GLU A 175 -2.43 -11.10 12.20
N ALA A 176 -2.93 -11.12 10.97
CA ALA A 176 -3.11 -12.35 10.20
C ALA A 176 -1.90 -12.72 9.33
N LEU A 177 -1.80 -14.00 8.98
CA LEU A 177 -0.97 -14.53 7.89
C LEU A 177 -1.90 -15.13 6.84
N LEU A 178 -1.83 -14.65 5.59
CA LEU A 178 -2.61 -15.23 4.50
C LEU A 178 -1.80 -16.28 3.76
N LEU A 179 -2.51 -17.31 3.34
CA LEU A 179 -2.04 -18.33 2.42
C LEU A 179 -2.64 -18.10 1.04
N ASP A 180 -1.96 -18.51 -0.03
CA ASP A 180 -2.53 -18.54 -1.37
C ASP A 180 -3.58 -19.66 -1.53
N VAL A 181 -4.14 -19.77 -2.74
CA VAL A 181 -5.19 -20.73 -3.09
C VAL A 181 -4.73 -22.19 -3.04
N ASP A 182 -3.43 -22.43 -3.19
CA ASP A 182 -2.82 -23.77 -3.16
C ASP A 182 -2.36 -24.16 -1.75
N GLY A 183 -2.43 -23.23 -0.79
CA GLY A 183 -2.14 -23.49 0.60
C GLY A 183 -0.77 -23.04 1.07
N PHE A 184 0.00 -22.36 0.23
CA PHE A 184 1.33 -21.88 0.56
C PHE A 184 1.29 -20.49 1.20
N VAL A 185 2.34 -20.17 1.97
CA VAL A 185 2.48 -18.84 2.58
C VAL A 185 2.53 -17.76 1.50
N ALA A 186 1.66 -16.76 1.60
CA ALA A 186 1.63 -15.61 0.70
C ALA A 186 2.16 -14.34 1.39
N GLU A 187 1.33 -13.64 2.15
CA GLU A 187 1.72 -12.39 2.82
C GLU A 187 0.81 -12.10 4.02
N GLY A 188 1.17 -11.14 4.86
CA GLY A 188 0.23 -10.56 5.82
C GLY A 188 -0.73 -9.59 5.12
N PRO A 189 -1.83 -9.16 5.79
CA PRO A 189 -2.83 -8.26 5.19
C PRO A 189 -2.28 -6.96 4.62
N GLY A 190 -1.15 -6.47 5.14
CA GLY A 190 -0.52 -5.22 4.72
C GLY A 190 1.01 -5.27 4.62
N ALA A 191 1.62 -6.46 4.64
CA ALA A 191 3.07 -6.61 4.63
C ALA A 191 3.49 -7.94 3.98
N ASN A 192 4.56 -7.91 3.19
CA ASN A 192 5.23 -9.15 2.76
C ASN A 192 5.90 -9.83 3.97
N ILE A 193 6.12 -11.13 3.86
CA ILE A 193 6.75 -11.94 4.90
C ILE A 193 8.14 -12.41 4.48
N PHE A 194 9.04 -12.45 5.47
CA PHE A 194 10.34 -13.11 5.39
C PHE A 194 10.47 -14.09 6.55
N ILE A 195 11.07 -15.25 6.31
CA ILE A 195 11.31 -16.30 7.30
C ILE A 195 12.80 -16.62 7.25
N GLN A 196 13.49 -16.50 8.38
CA GLN A 196 14.88 -16.94 8.48
C GLN A 196 14.91 -18.39 8.97
N LYS A 197 15.68 -19.24 8.29
CA LYS A 197 15.93 -20.61 8.69
C LYS A 197 17.34 -21.02 8.28
N ASP A 198 18.09 -21.61 9.21
CA ASP A 198 19.43 -22.16 8.97
C ASP A 198 20.40 -21.17 8.30
N GLY A 199 20.28 -19.87 8.62
CA GLY A 199 21.12 -18.81 8.05
C GLY A 199 20.64 -18.26 6.71
N VAL A 200 19.61 -18.84 6.10
CA VAL A 200 19.02 -18.42 4.83
C VAL A 200 17.73 -17.66 5.08
N LEU A 201 17.50 -16.58 4.35
CA LEU A 201 16.25 -15.84 4.37
C LEU A 201 15.32 -16.37 3.27
N HIS A 202 14.05 -16.53 3.59
CA HIS A 202 13.05 -17.05 2.67
C HIS A 202 11.91 -16.06 2.54
N THR A 203 11.41 -15.86 1.33
CA THR A 203 10.22 -15.05 1.09
C THR A 203 9.41 -15.66 -0.05
N PRO A 204 8.08 -15.57 -0.04
CA PRO A 204 7.28 -16.05 -1.18
C PRO A 204 7.66 -15.31 -2.47
N GLN A 205 7.74 -16.03 -3.58
CA GLN A 205 7.99 -15.44 -4.89
C GLN A 205 6.80 -14.59 -5.37
N LEU A 206 7.04 -13.70 -6.34
CA LEU A 206 5.97 -12.90 -6.93
C LEU A 206 4.94 -13.78 -7.66
N GLY A 207 3.69 -13.30 -7.72
CA GLY A 207 2.55 -13.99 -8.32
C GLY A 207 1.31 -13.82 -7.46
N SER A 208 1.34 -14.41 -6.26
CA SER A 208 0.24 -14.35 -5.28
C SER A 208 0.42 -13.26 -4.21
N ILE A 209 1.48 -12.46 -4.30
CA ILE A 209 1.82 -11.39 -3.34
C ILE A 209 2.02 -10.05 -4.04
N LEU A 210 1.87 -8.95 -3.29
CA LEU A 210 2.21 -7.63 -3.81
C LEU A 210 3.73 -7.50 -3.94
N PRO A 211 4.27 -6.96 -5.05
CA PRO A 211 5.69 -6.60 -5.16
C PRO A 211 5.98 -5.39 -4.26
N GLY A 212 6.22 -5.66 -2.98
CA GLY A 212 6.49 -4.63 -1.98
C GLY A 212 7.81 -3.92 -2.22
N ILE A 213 7.80 -2.60 -2.16
CA ILE A 213 9.01 -1.78 -2.28
C ILE A 213 9.95 -2.03 -1.09
N THR A 214 9.40 -2.17 0.13
CA THR A 214 10.19 -2.58 1.30
C THR A 214 10.76 -3.99 1.14
N ARG A 215 10.00 -4.93 0.56
CA ARG A 215 10.50 -6.28 0.23
C ARG A 215 11.69 -6.20 -0.73
N ALA A 216 11.57 -5.45 -1.82
CA ALA A 216 12.66 -5.23 -2.77
C ALA A 216 13.89 -4.60 -2.10
N THR A 217 13.71 -3.61 -1.23
CA THR A 217 14.80 -3.03 -0.44
C THR A 217 15.48 -4.04 0.48
N VAL A 218 14.74 -4.93 1.13
CA VAL A 218 15.33 -6.00 1.95
C VAL A 218 16.18 -6.93 1.09
N LEU A 219 15.70 -7.32 -0.10
CA LEU A 219 16.47 -8.14 -1.04
C LEU A 219 17.76 -7.44 -1.50
N GLU A 220 17.69 -6.16 -1.86
CA GLU A 220 18.87 -5.33 -2.23
C GLU A 220 19.89 -5.26 -1.08
N ILE A 221 19.42 -5.13 0.16
CA ILE A 221 20.29 -5.13 1.34
C ILE A 221 20.94 -6.50 1.53
N CYS A 222 20.17 -7.58 1.45
CA CYS A 222 20.68 -8.94 1.59
C CYS A 222 21.78 -9.24 0.56
N ASP A 223 21.55 -8.92 -0.71
CA ASP A 223 22.54 -9.07 -1.78
C ASP A 223 23.83 -8.31 -1.47
N ARG A 224 23.71 -7.03 -1.09
CA ARG A 224 24.86 -6.20 -0.72
C ARG A 224 25.68 -6.75 0.44
N PHE A 225 25.05 -7.41 1.41
CA PHE A 225 25.72 -7.96 2.59
C PHE A 225 26.03 -9.46 2.48
N GLY A 226 25.77 -10.09 1.32
CA GLY A 226 26.02 -11.52 1.10
C GLY A 226 25.12 -12.42 1.95
N ILE A 227 23.91 -11.97 2.29
CA ILE A 227 22.89 -12.78 2.98
C ILE A 227 22.12 -13.53 1.90
N GLU A 228 22.17 -14.87 1.95
CA GLU A 228 21.44 -15.71 1.02
C GLU A 228 19.92 -15.53 1.18
N VAL A 229 19.23 -15.29 0.08
CA VAL A 229 17.76 -15.22 0.02
C VAL A 229 17.22 -16.17 -1.03
N LEU A 230 16.22 -16.95 -0.66
CA LEU A 230 15.49 -17.80 -1.59
C LEU A 230 14.04 -17.32 -1.74
N GLU A 231 13.65 -17.04 -2.98
CA GLU A 231 12.27 -16.73 -3.36
C GLU A 231 11.60 -18.01 -3.86
N HIS A 232 10.63 -18.58 -3.11
CA HIS A 232 9.95 -19.81 -3.53
C HIS A 232 8.45 -19.60 -3.77
N GLY A 233 7.87 -20.35 -4.70
CA GLY A 233 6.41 -20.45 -4.88
C GLY A 233 5.71 -21.38 -3.91
N SER A 234 6.47 -22.14 -3.11
CA SER A 234 5.93 -23.27 -2.34
C SER A 234 6.61 -23.37 -0.99
N TYR A 235 6.23 -22.52 -0.04
CA TYR A 235 6.65 -22.66 1.36
C TYR A 235 5.51 -23.16 2.23
N PHE A 236 5.67 -24.39 2.73
CA PHE A 236 4.90 -24.92 3.85
C PHE A 236 5.70 -24.67 5.14
N PHE A 237 5.28 -23.67 5.90
CA PHE A 237 5.50 -23.64 7.34
C PHE A 237 4.13 -23.38 7.96
N VAL A 238 3.33 -24.43 8.05
CA VAL A 238 2.17 -24.48 8.93
C VAL A 238 2.25 -25.77 9.73
#